data_AF-A0AAE9F489-F1
#
_entry.id   AF-A0AAE9F489-F1
#
_cell.length_a   1.000
_cell.length_b   1.000
_cell.length_c   1.000
_cell.angle_alpha   90.00
_cell.angle_beta   90.00
_cell.angle_gamma   90.00
#
_symmetry.space_group_name_H-M   'P 1'
#
loop_
_entity.id
_entity.type
_entity.pdbx_description
1 polymer ?
#
loop_
_entity_poly.entity_id
_entity_poly.type
_entity_poly.pdbx_seq_one_letter_code
_entity_poly.pdbx_strand_id
1 'polypeptide(L)'
;MERDKKYKCRGGEDRCAVSSTDRYQCRLCRFNKCVELGMTPENVQWNRDSIPTSRKRKEDEPIIPANDLKALSYPESSLLGKPRTIMDITILASKIKEILNEKSGGIDAITKKMNTLEIADYGLKKWRNQQRSEEKMEVLEVLPVRQMFAIFEKQMIVVAEWLIQQPDFRLLDATERWQFFKCVWNMWRRFERFEMSVKMFGMKTVNEKKFAISNEQVINVGFHIDFTEITDIPNEKVQQMFRDSMVKLFHEVAKPLFELRPSSVEMAYMLTQMSWQVAGKQMQGKVVEIGERVCDEMANNLHSYYLKEEMRSNYAGRLVRLMSVVNAVKKIHMERRKTMELARIFEVFKVEFSEPDIFDC
;
A
#
# COMPACT_ATOMS: atom_id res chain seq x y z
N MET A 1 -29.96 -27.76 -25.56
CA MET A 1 -31.18 -27.08 -26.00
C MET A 1 -30.79 -25.81 -26.73
N GLU A 2 -30.77 -25.86 -28.06
CA GLU A 2 -30.70 -24.65 -28.90
C GLU A 2 -31.92 -23.78 -28.60
N ARG A 3 -31.69 -22.55 -28.14
CA ARG A 3 -32.78 -21.57 -27.95
C ARG A 3 -32.95 -20.80 -29.25
N ASP A 4 -33.58 -21.43 -30.25
CA ASP A 4 -33.87 -20.77 -31.53
C ASP A 4 -35.10 -19.86 -31.41
N LYS A 5 -34.93 -18.73 -30.70
CA LYS A 5 -35.98 -17.72 -30.51
C LYS A 5 -35.99 -16.76 -31.70
N LYS A 6 -37.03 -16.87 -32.54
CA LYS A 6 -37.27 -15.93 -33.64
C LYS A 6 -37.86 -14.61 -33.12
N TYR A 7 -37.18 -13.50 -33.37
CA TYR A 7 -37.67 -12.16 -33.05
C TYR A 7 -38.54 -11.61 -34.18
N LYS A 8 -39.47 -10.71 -33.85
CA LYS A 8 -40.30 -9.97 -34.83
C LYS A 8 -40.14 -8.47 -34.60
N CYS A 9 -40.02 -7.68 -35.66
CA CYS A 9 -40.04 -6.23 -35.57
C CYS A 9 -41.48 -5.76 -35.32
N ARG A 10 -41.66 -4.94 -34.29
CA ARG A 10 -42.98 -4.34 -33.99
C ARG A 10 -43.36 -3.21 -34.95
N GLY A 11 -42.37 -2.55 -35.55
CA GLY A 11 -42.56 -1.50 -36.54
C GLY A 11 -42.81 -2.01 -37.97
N GLY A 12 -42.75 -3.33 -38.21
CA GLY A 12 -43.08 -3.96 -39.50
C GLY A 12 -42.09 -3.75 -40.64
N GLU A 13 -41.22 -2.73 -40.56
CA GLU A 13 -40.29 -2.37 -41.65
C GLU A 13 -38.87 -2.94 -41.51
N ASP A 14 -38.58 -3.70 -40.44
CA ASP A 14 -37.27 -4.31 -40.15
C ASP A 14 -36.04 -3.36 -40.18
N ARG A 15 -36.24 -2.05 -40.18
CA ARG A 15 -35.20 -1.00 -40.31
C ARG A 15 -35.11 -0.04 -39.11
N CYS A 16 -35.48 -0.48 -37.91
CA CYS A 16 -35.40 0.36 -36.72
C CYS A 16 -33.96 0.84 -36.46
N ALA A 17 -33.80 2.11 -36.06
CA ALA A 17 -32.49 2.66 -35.68
C ALA A 17 -31.91 1.94 -34.45
N VAL A 18 -30.64 1.55 -34.53
CA VAL A 18 -29.90 0.91 -33.43
C VAL A 18 -28.71 1.78 -33.05
N SER A 19 -28.94 2.66 -32.08
CA SER A 19 -27.99 3.60 -31.45
C SER A 19 -27.69 3.20 -30.00
N SER A 20 -26.81 3.92 -29.30
CA SER A 20 -26.52 3.70 -27.88
C SER A 20 -27.76 3.87 -26.98
N THR A 21 -28.67 4.78 -27.35
CA THR A 21 -29.91 5.09 -26.64
C THR A 21 -31.06 4.14 -27.02
N ASP A 22 -31.16 3.77 -28.30
CA ASP A 22 -32.37 3.11 -28.84
C ASP A 22 -32.23 1.59 -29.06
N ARG A 23 -31.05 1.02 -28.76
CA ARG A 23 -30.74 -0.41 -28.93
C ARG A 23 -31.67 -1.39 -28.21
N TYR A 24 -32.55 -0.94 -27.32
CA TYR A 24 -33.50 -1.81 -26.62
C TYR A 24 -34.90 -1.81 -27.22
N GLN A 25 -35.16 -0.94 -28.22
CA GLN A 25 -36.49 -0.76 -28.81
C GLN A 25 -36.90 -1.92 -29.72
N CYS A 26 -35.99 -2.48 -30.52
CA CYS A 26 -36.29 -3.61 -31.40
C CYS A 26 -35.21 -4.70 -31.31
N ARG A 27 -35.58 -5.87 -30.80
CA ARG A 27 -34.67 -7.03 -30.66
C ARG A 27 -34.30 -7.63 -32.03
N LEU A 28 -35.22 -7.60 -33.01
CA LEU A 28 -34.95 -8.11 -34.36
C LEU A 28 -33.90 -7.24 -35.07
N CYS A 29 -34.12 -5.94 -35.21
CA CYS A 29 -33.16 -5.05 -35.90
C CYS A 29 -31.80 -4.98 -35.18
N ARG A 30 -31.78 -5.09 -33.84
CA ARG A 30 -30.51 -5.21 -33.10
C ARG A 30 -29.77 -6.50 -33.45
N PHE A 31 -30.47 -7.63 -33.48
CA PHE A 31 -29.88 -8.92 -33.82
C PHE A 31 -29.35 -8.90 -35.27
N ASN A 32 -30.15 -8.42 -36.23
CA ASN A 32 -29.73 -8.31 -37.63
C ASN A 32 -28.48 -7.44 -37.77
N LYS A 33 -28.42 -6.29 -37.09
CA LYS A 33 -27.23 -5.43 -37.10
C LYS A 33 -26.00 -6.12 -36.51
N CYS A 34 -26.13 -6.94 -35.48
CA CYS A 34 -25.02 -7.73 -34.95
C CYS A 34 -24.47 -8.72 -36.00
N VAL A 35 -25.36 -9.38 -36.74
CA VAL A 35 -25.00 -10.33 -37.81
C VAL A 35 -24.38 -9.59 -39.01
N GLU A 36 -24.95 -8.46 -39.43
CA GLU A 36 -24.41 -7.59 -40.50
C GLU A 36 -22.99 -7.11 -40.19
N LEU A 37 -22.69 -6.85 -38.91
CA LEU A 37 -21.35 -6.48 -38.45
C LEU A 37 -20.40 -7.68 -38.28
N GLY A 38 -20.80 -8.88 -38.71
CA GLY A 38 -19.95 -10.06 -38.75
C GLY A 38 -19.98 -10.94 -37.50
N MET A 39 -20.93 -10.75 -36.57
CA MET A 39 -21.11 -11.67 -35.46
C MET A 39 -21.79 -12.96 -35.93
N THR A 40 -21.19 -14.11 -35.63
CA THR A 40 -21.72 -15.42 -36.02
C THR A 40 -22.28 -16.14 -34.78
N PRO A 41 -23.54 -16.63 -34.81
CA PRO A 41 -24.15 -17.30 -33.67
C PRO A 41 -23.46 -18.62 -33.30
N GLU A 42 -22.77 -19.26 -34.24
CA GLU A 42 -22.01 -20.49 -34.04
C GLU A 42 -20.82 -20.30 -33.07
N ASN A 43 -20.31 -19.08 -32.95
CA ASN A 43 -19.21 -18.74 -32.04
C ASN A 43 -19.67 -18.50 -30.59
N VAL A 44 -20.97 -18.57 -30.31
CA VAL A 44 -21.51 -18.42 -28.95
C VAL A 44 -21.38 -19.74 -28.19
N GLN A 45 -20.44 -19.80 -27.24
CA GLN A 45 -20.26 -20.97 -26.38
C GLN A 45 -21.38 -21.09 -25.35
N TRP A 46 -22.12 -22.19 -25.42
CA TRP A 46 -23.14 -22.55 -24.44
C TRP A 46 -22.53 -23.33 -23.27
N ASN A 47 -23.20 -23.31 -22.11
CA ASN A 47 -22.86 -24.14 -20.95
C ASN A 47 -21.43 -23.94 -20.42
N ARG A 48 -20.95 -22.69 -20.34
CA ARG A 48 -19.75 -22.42 -19.53
C ARG A 48 -20.01 -22.78 -18.08
N ASP A 49 -19.02 -23.39 -17.43
CA ASP A 49 -19.08 -23.68 -16.01
C ASP A 49 -19.42 -22.40 -15.24
N SER A 50 -20.42 -22.50 -14.37
CA SER A 50 -20.76 -21.39 -13.49
C SER A 50 -19.56 -21.12 -12.59
N ILE A 51 -18.99 -19.92 -12.67
CA ILE A 51 -18.01 -19.45 -11.68
C ILE A 51 -18.69 -19.60 -10.32
N PRO A 52 -18.13 -20.36 -9.36
CA PRO A 52 -18.83 -20.70 -8.13
C PRO A 52 -19.02 -19.45 -7.27
N THR A 53 -20.15 -18.77 -7.45
CA THR A 53 -20.65 -17.73 -6.56
C THR A 53 -21.56 -18.39 -5.53
N SER A 54 -20.97 -19.09 -4.57
CA SER A 54 -21.68 -19.40 -3.33
C SER A 54 -20.72 -19.69 -2.19
N ARG A 55 -20.43 -18.64 -1.40
CA ARG A 55 -20.35 -18.82 0.04
C ARG A 55 -21.71 -19.39 0.47
N LYS A 56 -21.71 -20.62 1.00
CA LYS A 56 -22.88 -21.20 1.66
C LYS A 56 -23.48 -20.15 2.59
N ARG A 57 -24.69 -19.69 2.29
CA ARG A 57 -25.53 -18.96 3.25
C ARG A 57 -25.74 -19.92 4.43
N LYS A 58 -25.28 -19.53 5.62
CA LYS A 58 -25.81 -20.10 6.85
C LYS A 58 -27.25 -19.60 6.94
N GLU A 59 -28.19 -20.52 6.97
CA GLU A 59 -29.59 -20.25 7.31
C GLU A 59 -29.68 -19.84 8.79
N ASP A 60 -30.74 -19.08 9.09
CA ASP A 60 -31.11 -18.44 10.36
C ASP A 60 -30.51 -17.07 10.69
N GLU A 61 -30.87 -16.05 9.91
CA GLU A 61 -31.26 -14.73 10.45
C GLU A 61 -32.52 -14.22 9.73
N PRO A 62 -33.48 -13.58 10.44
CA PRO A 62 -34.72 -13.13 9.83
C PRO A 62 -34.48 -12.03 8.78
N ILE A 63 -35.14 -12.18 7.64
CA ILE A 63 -35.11 -11.21 6.53
C ILE A 63 -35.75 -9.91 7.01
N ILE A 64 -34.94 -8.88 7.21
CA ILE A 64 -35.41 -7.54 7.57
C ILE A 64 -36.13 -6.92 6.35
N PRO A 65 -37.33 -6.33 6.51
CA PRO A 65 -38.07 -5.71 5.43
C PRO A 65 -37.28 -4.57 4.78
N ALA A 66 -37.49 -4.37 3.47
CA ALA A 66 -36.78 -3.40 2.62
C ALA A 66 -36.87 -1.92 3.05
N ASN A 67 -37.61 -1.59 4.12
CA ASN A 67 -37.68 -0.25 4.68
C ASN A 67 -36.49 0.13 5.57
N ASP A 68 -35.70 -0.82 6.08
CA ASP A 68 -34.52 -0.52 6.90
C ASP A 68 -33.25 -0.24 6.09
N LEU A 69 -33.31 -0.36 4.75
CA LEU A 69 -32.26 0.16 3.84
C LEU A 69 -32.15 1.69 3.86
N LYS A 70 -33.10 2.39 4.50
CA LYS A 70 -32.97 3.82 4.85
C LYS A 70 -31.94 4.08 5.96
N ALA A 71 -31.37 3.08 6.62
CA ALA A 71 -30.20 3.31 7.48
C ALA A 71 -28.88 3.53 6.69
N LEU A 72 -28.92 3.37 5.35
CA LEU A 72 -27.84 3.74 4.44
C LEU A 72 -28.15 5.00 3.61
N SER A 73 -29.28 5.67 3.84
CA SER A 73 -29.42 7.03 3.32
C SER A 73 -28.44 7.91 4.09
N TYR A 74 -27.46 8.44 3.36
CA TYR A 74 -26.76 9.66 3.74
C TYR A 74 -27.77 10.63 4.36
N PRO A 75 -27.43 11.31 5.47
CA PRO A 75 -28.31 12.36 5.95
C PRO A 75 -28.55 13.34 4.80
N GLU A 76 -29.80 13.42 4.34
CA GLU A 76 -30.32 14.54 3.54
C GLU A 76 -30.34 15.78 4.44
N SER A 77 -29.15 16.26 4.81
CA SER A 77 -28.91 17.56 5.41
C SER A 77 -27.44 17.95 5.31
N SER A 78 -26.89 17.96 4.09
CA SER A 78 -26.09 19.10 3.67
C SER A 78 -25.85 19.08 2.17
N LEU A 79 -26.54 19.95 1.44
CA LEU A 79 -26.14 20.36 0.09
C LEU A 79 -24.79 21.13 0.10
N LEU A 80 -24.16 21.30 1.27
CA LEU A 80 -22.76 21.64 1.45
C LEU A 80 -22.09 20.56 2.33
N GLY A 81 -21.72 19.42 1.76
CA GLY A 81 -20.79 18.51 2.43
C GLY A 81 -19.58 19.30 2.96
N LYS A 82 -18.97 18.89 4.09
CA LYS A 82 -17.80 19.58 4.68
C LYS A 82 -16.86 20.04 3.55
N PRO A 83 -16.46 21.33 3.52
CA PRO A 83 -15.60 21.86 2.48
C PRO A 83 -14.33 21.01 2.41
N ARG A 84 -13.91 20.65 1.19
CA ARG A 84 -12.67 19.89 0.98
C ARG A 84 -11.53 20.66 1.66
N THR A 85 -10.88 20.02 2.61
CA THR A 85 -9.72 20.62 3.27
C THR A 85 -8.50 20.31 2.44
N ILE A 86 -7.81 21.33 1.93
CA ILE A 86 -6.52 21.12 1.27
C ILE A 86 -5.46 21.01 2.36
N MET A 87 -4.85 19.84 2.47
CA MET A 87 -3.66 19.67 3.28
C MET A 87 -2.44 20.03 2.44
N ASP A 88 -1.96 21.26 2.63
CA ASP A 88 -0.80 21.76 1.93
C ASP A 88 0.49 21.18 2.52
N ILE A 89 1.12 20.28 1.76
CA ILE A 89 2.42 19.68 2.07
C ILE A 89 3.51 20.21 1.13
N THR A 90 3.29 21.33 0.44
CA THR A 90 4.22 21.88 -0.57
C THR A 90 5.58 22.21 0.05
N ILE A 91 5.58 22.76 1.27
CA ILE A 91 6.81 23.06 2.02
C ILE A 91 7.57 21.78 2.34
N LEU A 92 6.87 20.75 2.83
CA LEU A 92 7.47 19.46 3.13
C LEU A 92 8.00 18.78 1.87
N ALA A 93 7.23 18.77 0.79
CA ALA A 93 7.63 18.20 -0.50
C ALA A 93 8.86 18.91 -1.06
N SER A 94 8.92 20.24 -0.96
CA SER A 94 10.09 21.03 -1.36
C SER A 94 11.31 20.65 -0.54
N LYS A 95 11.17 20.57 0.80
CA LYS A 95 12.24 20.13 1.69
C LYS A 95 12.73 18.71 1.36
N ILE A 96 11.82 17.77 1.11
CA ILE A 96 12.19 16.40 0.73
C ILE A 96 12.89 16.39 -0.63
N LYS A 97 12.39 17.13 -1.62
CA LYS A 97 13.04 17.25 -2.93
C LYS A 97 14.44 17.86 -2.80
N GLU A 98 14.67 18.80 -1.89
CA GLU A 98 16.02 19.31 -1.61
C GLU A 98 16.95 18.22 -1.04
N ILE A 99 16.47 17.42 -0.08
CA ILE A 99 17.22 16.29 0.49
C ILE A 99 17.56 15.25 -0.58
N LEU A 100 16.56 14.83 -1.36
CA LEU A 100 16.72 13.85 -2.45
C LEU A 100 17.62 14.34 -3.58
N ASN A 101 17.94 15.63 -3.63
CA ASN A 101 18.81 16.23 -4.65
C ASN A 101 20.09 16.83 -4.06
N GLU A 102 20.49 16.42 -2.85
CA GLU A 102 21.76 16.80 -2.21
C GLU A 102 21.91 18.32 -2.04
N LYS A 103 20.79 19.06 -2.01
CA LYS A 103 20.77 20.51 -1.77
C LYS A 103 20.75 20.83 -0.27
N SER A 104 20.16 19.95 0.54
CA SER A 104 20.12 20.04 1.99
C SER A 104 20.39 18.67 2.62
N GLY A 105 21.39 18.60 3.51
CA GLY A 105 21.93 17.32 3.97
C GLY A 105 22.87 16.70 2.92
N GLY A 106 23.93 16.05 3.38
CA GLY A 106 24.97 15.48 2.53
C GLY A 106 25.15 13.98 2.76
N ILE A 107 26.00 13.39 1.93
CA ILE A 107 26.48 12.02 2.14
C ILE A 107 27.39 12.03 3.36
N ASP A 108 27.09 11.17 4.34
CA ASP A 108 27.89 11.08 5.54
C ASP A 108 29.30 10.59 5.17
N ALA A 109 30.35 11.36 5.47
CA ALA A 109 31.72 11.07 5.00
C ALA A 109 32.24 9.69 5.44
N ILE A 110 31.68 9.14 6.52
CA ILE A 110 31.95 7.80 7.05
C ILE A 110 31.58 6.70 6.05
N THR A 111 30.60 6.94 5.19
CA THR A 111 30.09 5.97 4.20
C THR A 111 31.01 5.78 2.99
N LYS A 112 32.03 6.64 2.79
CA LYS A 112 32.90 6.63 1.60
C LYS A 112 33.67 5.31 1.37
N LYS A 113 33.90 4.52 2.43
CA LYS A 113 34.63 3.25 2.37
C LYS A 113 33.72 2.03 2.54
N MET A 114 32.42 2.26 2.69
CA MET A 114 31.43 1.23 2.94
C MET A 114 30.87 0.69 1.63
N ASN A 115 30.53 -0.60 1.59
CA ASN A 115 29.73 -1.16 0.51
C ASN A 115 28.24 -0.77 0.65
N THR A 116 27.45 -0.98 -0.40
CA THR A 116 26.04 -0.54 -0.44
C THR A 116 25.19 -1.06 0.72
N LEU A 117 25.42 -2.30 1.17
CA LEU A 117 24.69 -2.88 2.32
C LEU A 117 25.09 -2.23 3.65
N GLU A 118 26.38 -1.96 3.85
CA GLU A 118 26.90 -1.26 5.03
C GLU A 118 26.38 0.18 5.11
N ILE A 119 26.27 0.88 3.97
CA ILE A 119 25.68 2.23 3.89
C ILE A 119 24.20 2.19 4.32
N ALA A 120 23.45 1.22 3.80
CA ALA A 120 22.04 1.02 4.14
C ALA A 120 21.85 0.72 5.64
N ASP A 121 22.69 -0.14 6.23
CA ASP A 121 22.66 -0.45 7.66
C ASP A 121 23.07 0.74 8.52
N TYR A 122 24.10 1.50 8.12
CA TYR A 122 24.53 2.71 8.81
C TYR A 122 23.39 3.75 8.87
N GLY A 123 22.75 4.05 7.74
CA GLY A 123 21.62 4.97 7.68
C GLY A 123 20.44 4.49 8.54
N LEU A 124 20.16 3.18 8.53
CA LEU A 124 19.10 2.59 9.36
C LEU A 124 19.41 2.77 10.85
N LYS A 125 20.64 2.45 11.28
CA LYS A 125 21.09 2.61 12.66
C LYS A 125 21.03 4.06 13.13
N LYS A 126 21.46 5.02 12.29
CA LYS A 126 21.43 6.47 12.60
C LYS A 126 20.06 6.92 13.07
N TRP A 127 19.00 6.45 12.42
CA TRP A 127 17.65 6.76 12.82
C TRP A 127 17.15 5.91 13.99
N ARG A 128 17.42 4.60 14.00
CA ARG A 128 17.01 3.71 15.10
C ARG A 128 17.58 4.12 16.45
N ASN A 129 18.76 4.74 16.47
CA ASN A 129 19.37 5.28 17.68
C ASN A 129 18.59 6.46 18.30
N GLN A 130 17.66 7.06 17.56
CA GLN A 130 16.77 8.11 18.06
C GLN A 130 15.51 7.54 18.73
N GLN A 131 15.31 6.21 18.69
CA GLN A 131 14.18 5.55 19.33
C GLN A 131 14.27 5.72 20.85
N ARG A 132 13.23 6.27 21.47
CA ARG A 132 13.15 6.34 22.94
C ARG A 132 12.97 4.94 23.51
N SER A 133 13.47 4.74 24.74
CA SER A 133 13.18 3.52 25.49
C SER A 133 11.68 3.41 25.79
N GLU A 134 11.20 2.18 26.04
CA GLU A 134 9.77 1.91 26.25
C GLU A 134 9.17 2.77 27.38
N GLU A 135 9.92 3.05 28.43
CA GLU A 135 9.47 3.82 29.60
C GLU A 135 9.34 5.32 29.30
N LYS A 136 10.01 5.81 28.26
CA LYS A 136 10.02 7.23 27.85
C LYS A 136 9.06 7.52 26.70
N MET A 137 8.30 6.51 26.27
CA MET A 137 7.35 6.63 25.18
C MET A 137 5.95 7.00 25.68
N GLU A 138 5.32 7.92 24.97
CA GLU A 138 3.95 8.35 25.21
C GLU A 138 2.97 7.30 24.67
N VAL A 139 2.04 6.86 25.50
CA VAL A 139 0.96 5.96 25.08
C VAL A 139 -0.20 6.79 24.54
N LEU A 140 -0.58 6.54 23.29
CA LEU A 140 -1.71 7.22 22.66
C LEU A 140 -2.96 6.34 22.71
N GLU A 141 -4.02 6.85 23.31
CA GLU A 141 -5.37 6.25 23.25
C GLU A 141 -6.12 6.71 21.99
N VAL A 142 -6.01 8.00 21.67
CA VAL A 142 -6.61 8.61 20.49
C VAL A 142 -5.51 9.26 19.65
N LEU A 143 -5.51 8.99 18.35
CA LEU A 143 -4.60 9.63 17.41
C LEU A 143 -5.39 10.49 16.42
N PRO A 144 -5.44 11.82 16.63
CA PRO A 144 -5.99 12.74 15.65
C PRO A 144 -5.25 12.63 14.31
N VAL A 145 -5.99 12.71 13.20
CA VAL A 145 -5.40 12.57 11.87
C VAL A 145 -4.31 13.61 11.57
N ARG A 146 -4.42 14.85 12.08
CA ARG A 146 -3.35 15.86 12.01
C ARG A 146 -2.06 15.40 12.68
N GLN A 147 -2.17 14.82 13.86
CA GLN A 147 -0.99 14.31 14.58
C GLN A 147 -0.39 13.11 13.84
N MET A 148 -1.22 12.26 13.23
CA MET A 148 -0.74 11.20 12.34
C MET A 148 0.07 11.76 11.17
N PHE A 149 -0.42 12.81 10.49
CA PHE A 149 0.34 13.44 9.42
C PHE A 149 1.65 14.01 9.92
N ALA A 150 1.67 14.72 11.06
CA ALA A 150 2.90 15.23 11.67
C ALA A 150 3.95 14.12 11.96
N ILE A 151 3.50 12.93 12.37
CA ILE A 151 4.37 11.75 12.50
C ILE A 151 4.91 11.33 11.13
N PHE A 152 4.06 11.31 10.10
CA PHE A 152 4.46 10.95 8.74
C PHE A 152 5.47 11.94 8.18
N GLU A 153 5.33 13.25 8.40
CA GLU A 153 6.29 14.25 7.93
C GLU A 153 7.71 13.97 8.45
N LYS A 154 7.83 13.71 9.76
CA LYS A 154 9.12 13.35 10.38
C LYS A 154 9.69 12.07 9.75
N GLN A 155 8.85 11.07 9.51
CA GLN A 155 9.28 9.79 8.94
C GLN A 155 9.63 9.90 7.45
N MET A 156 8.94 10.73 6.69
CA MET A 156 9.24 11.02 5.29
C MET A 156 10.63 11.61 5.14
N ILE A 157 11.00 12.55 6.03
CA ILE A 157 12.37 13.11 6.07
C ILE A 157 13.39 11.99 6.33
N VAL A 158 13.15 11.12 7.31
CA VAL A 158 14.03 9.97 7.61
C VAL A 158 14.22 9.07 6.40
N VAL A 159 13.15 8.73 5.67
CA VAL A 159 13.28 7.89 4.48
C VAL A 159 14.06 8.61 3.38
N ALA A 160 13.82 9.91 3.18
CA ALA A 160 14.55 10.70 2.18
C ALA A 160 16.06 10.76 2.51
N GLU A 161 16.40 11.01 3.77
CA GLU A 161 17.78 11.01 4.26
C GLU A 161 18.44 9.62 4.14
N TRP A 162 17.69 8.54 4.31
CA TRP A 162 18.20 7.18 4.14
C TRP A 162 18.45 6.84 2.66
N LEU A 163 17.51 7.20 1.77
CA LEU A 163 17.63 6.94 0.33
C LEU A 163 18.81 7.67 -0.30
N ILE A 164 19.05 8.94 0.06
CA ILE A 164 20.12 9.73 -0.56
C ILE A 164 21.53 9.19 -0.23
N GLN A 165 21.71 8.47 0.87
CA GLN A 165 23.00 7.83 1.16
C GLN A 165 23.35 6.74 0.12
N GLN A 166 22.34 6.11 -0.49
CA GLN A 166 22.54 5.00 -1.43
C GLN A 166 23.15 5.50 -2.75
N PRO A 167 24.31 4.95 -3.20
CA PRO A 167 24.95 5.37 -4.45
C PRO A 167 24.04 5.18 -5.68
N ASP A 168 23.37 4.03 -5.79
CA ASP A 168 22.53 3.73 -6.95
C ASP A 168 21.27 4.58 -7.05
N PHE A 169 20.69 4.97 -5.91
CA PHE A 169 19.56 5.90 -5.89
C PHE A 169 19.95 7.25 -6.50
N ARG A 170 21.20 7.69 -6.32
CA ARG A 170 21.70 8.95 -6.88
C ARG A 170 21.95 8.89 -8.39
N LEU A 171 21.90 7.72 -9.02
CA LEU A 171 21.95 7.62 -10.48
C LEU A 171 20.63 8.03 -11.14
N LEU A 172 19.53 8.04 -10.38
CA LEU A 172 18.25 8.55 -10.83
C LEU A 172 18.29 10.07 -11.00
N ASP A 173 17.54 10.61 -11.96
CA ASP A 173 17.36 12.06 -12.09
C ASP A 173 16.40 12.62 -11.02
N ALA A 174 16.29 13.94 -10.92
CA ALA A 174 15.47 14.59 -9.89
C ALA A 174 13.98 14.18 -9.91
N THR A 175 13.43 13.93 -11.11
CA THR A 175 12.04 13.49 -11.29
C THR A 175 11.90 12.03 -10.87
N GLU A 176 12.82 11.18 -11.32
CA GLU A 176 12.89 9.77 -10.97
C GLU A 176 13.02 9.59 -9.44
N ARG A 177 13.90 10.35 -8.78
CA ARG A 177 14.09 10.30 -7.32
C ARG A 177 12.81 10.66 -6.55
N TRP A 178 12.09 11.69 -7.00
CA TRP A 178 10.82 12.06 -6.38
C TRP A 178 9.76 10.95 -6.55
N GLN A 179 9.61 10.41 -7.75
CA GLN A 179 8.66 9.33 -8.00
C GLN A 179 9.03 8.06 -7.21
N PHE A 180 10.31 7.70 -7.19
CA PHE A 180 10.81 6.57 -6.41
C PHE A 180 10.46 6.75 -4.93
N PHE A 181 10.72 7.93 -4.37
CA PHE A 181 10.36 8.25 -2.99
C PHE A 181 8.86 8.06 -2.73
N LYS A 182 7.98 8.63 -3.58
CA LYS A 182 6.52 8.47 -3.46
C LYS A 182 6.11 6.99 -3.45
N CYS A 183 6.75 6.16 -4.26
CA CYS A 183 6.45 4.72 -4.33
C CYS A 183 6.80 3.96 -3.04
N VAL A 184 7.89 4.35 -2.36
CA VAL A 184 8.49 3.48 -1.34
C VAL A 184 8.32 3.95 0.11
N TRP A 185 8.17 5.25 0.37
CA TRP A 185 8.38 5.78 1.72
C TRP A 185 7.44 5.20 2.77
N ASN A 186 6.15 5.05 2.46
CA ASN A 186 5.16 4.59 3.44
C ASN A 186 5.29 3.09 3.68
N MET A 187 5.63 2.31 2.65
CA MET A 187 5.92 0.88 2.79
C MET A 187 7.22 0.67 3.59
N TRP A 188 8.27 1.41 3.26
CA TRP A 188 9.57 1.36 3.96
C TRP A 188 9.38 1.67 5.45
N ARG A 189 8.72 2.80 5.79
CA ARG A 189 8.53 3.20 7.19
C ARG A 189 7.72 2.15 7.93
N ARG A 190 6.66 1.61 7.31
CA ARG A 190 5.76 0.66 7.95
C ARG A 190 6.50 -0.63 8.27
N PHE A 191 7.26 -1.15 7.30
CA PHE A 191 8.03 -2.36 7.50
C PHE A 191 9.04 -2.20 8.64
N GLU A 192 9.75 -1.08 8.65
CA GLU A 192 10.71 -0.81 9.70
C GLU A 192 10.02 -0.68 11.07
N ARG A 193 8.92 0.08 11.17
CA ARG A 193 8.18 0.27 12.44
C ARG A 193 7.66 -1.05 13.00
N PHE A 194 7.28 -2.00 12.15
CA PHE A 194 6.93 -3.35 12.58
C PHE A 194 8.12 -4.11 13.15
N GLU A 195 9.29 -4.07 12.52
CA GLU A 195 10.47 -4.70 13.12
C GLU A 195 10.87 -4.00 14.42
N MET A 196 10.86 -2.66 14.46
CA MET A 196 11.23 -1.92 15.67
C MET A 196 10.27 -2.27 16.82
N SER A 197 8.97 -2.33 16.55
CA SER A 197 7.97 -2.73 17.55
C SER A 197 8.25 -4.14 18.08
N VAL A 198 8.53 -5.09 17.19
CA VAL A 198 8.89 -6.47 17.58
C VAL A 198 10.17 -6.50 18.41
N LYS A 199 11.19 -5.70 18.03
CA LYS A 199 12.45 -5.61 18.75
C LYS A 199 12.28 -5.03 20.15
N MET A 200 11.39 -4.05 20.31
CA MET A 200 11.10 -3.40 21.59
C MET A 200 10.20 -4.24 22.49
N PHE A 201 9.09 -4.77 21.95
CA PHE A 201 8.01 -5.35 22.75
C PHE A 201 7.85 -6.86 22.60
N GLY A 202 8.64 -7.49 21.71
CA GLY A 202 8.57 -8.92 21.44
C GLY A 202 7.18 -9.37 21.00
N MET A 203 6.68 -10.47 21.59
CA MET A 203 5.36 -11.01 21.28
C MET A 203 4.19 -10.11 21.69
N LYS A 204 4.40 -9.11 22.54
CA LYS A 204 3.35 -8.12 22.85
C LYS A 204 2.94 -7.32 21.61
N THR A 205 3.84 -7.15 20.63
CA THR A 205 3.46 -6.55 19.34
C THR A 205 2.41 -7.37 18.60
N VAL A 206 2.44 -8.69 18.69
CA VAL A 206 1.47 -9.55 18.00
C VAL A 206 0.22 -9.75 18.84
N ASN A 207 0.39 -10.09 20.12
CA ASN A 207 -0.70 -10.50 21.00
C ASN A 207 -1.51 -9.31 21.53
N GLU A 208 -0.82 -8.22 21.91
CA GLU A 208 -1.42 -7.02 22.50
C GLU A 208 -1.45 -5.84 21.51
N LYS A 209 -1.06 -6.10 20.24
CA LYS A 209 -0.93 -5.08 19.18
C LYS A 209 -0.16 -3.84 19.61
N LYS A 210 0.80 -4.00 20.54
CA LYS A 210 1.65 -2.93 21.04
C LYS A 210 2.63 -2.51 19.95
N PHE A 211 2.45 -1.29 19.43
CA PHE A 211 3.12 -0.83 18.21
C PHE A 211 3.72 0.55 18.39
N ALA A 212 5.02 0.70 18.13
CA ALA A 212 5.71 1.98 18.14
C ALA A 212 5.42 2.71 16.83
N ILE A 213 4.51 3.68 16.86
CA ILE A 213 4.12 4.43 15.65
C ILE A 213 5.17 5.49 15.27
N SER A 214 5.94 5.98 16.25
CA SER A 214 7.03 6.94 16.08
C SER A 214 8.19 6.61 17.03
N ASN A 215 9.22 7.45 17.06
CA ASN A 215 10.34 7.32 18.00
C ASN A 215 9.92 7.63 19.45
N GLU A 216 8.75 8.24 19.64
CA GLU A 216 8.33 8.83 20.91
C GLU A 216 6.98 8.30 21.40
N GLN A 217 6.24 7.59 20.55
CA GLN A 217 4.83 7.24 20.79
C GLN A 217 4.53 5.78 20.49
N VAL A 218 3.67 5.18 21.32
CA VAL A 218 3.15 3.81 21.19
C VAL A 218 1.63 3.80 21.15
N ILE A 219 1.08 2.88 20.37
CA ILE A 219 -0.34 2.57 20.30
C ILE A 219 -0.57 1.13 20.76
N ASN A 220 -1.71 0.87 21.40
CA ASN A 220 -2.10 -0.45 21.93
C ASN A 220 -3.45 -0.91 21.34
N VAL A 221 -3.87 -2.15 21.68
CA VAL A 221 -5.27 -2.57 21.47
C VAL A 221 -6.22 -1.56 22.11
N GLY A 222 -7.19 -1.07 21.33
CA GLY A 222 -8.18 -0.08 21.77
C GLY A 222 -7.89 1.34 21.29
N PHE A 223 -6.70 1.61 20.73
CA PHE A 223 -6.45 2.91 20.11
C PHE A 223 -7.39 3.12 18.91
N HIS A 224 -7.85 4.35 18.74
CA HIS A 224 -8.58 4.74 17.55
C HIS A 224 -7.97 5.97 16.89
N ILE A 225 -7.89 5.93 15.56
CA ILE A 225 -7.55 7.10 14.77
C ILE A 225 -8.81 7.94 14.64
N ASP A 226 -8.70 9.22 14.96
CA ASP A 226 -9.78 10.16 14.73
C ASP A 226 -9.65 10.82 13.36
N PHE A 227 -10.50 10.38 12.44
CA PHE A 227 -10.61 10.88 11.07
C PHE A 227 -11.69 11.95 10.91
N THR A 228 -12.38 12.37 11.97
CA THR A 228 -13.55 13.29 11.90
C THR A 228 -13.25 14.60 11.16
N GLU A 229 -12.00 15.03 11.14
CA GLU A 229 -11.56 16.19 10.38
C GLU A 229 -11.58 15.99 8.86
N ILE A 230 -11.25 14.79 8.39
CA ILE A 230 -11.09 14.49 6.97
C ILE A 230 -12.18 13.59 6.40
N THR A 231 -13.16 13.16 7.19
CA THR A 231 -14.30 12.38 6.69
C THR A 231 -15.54 12.56 7.56
N ASP A 232 -16.70 12.30 6.97
CA ASP A 232 -17.99 12.22 7.68
C ASP A 232 -18.39 10.77 7.98
N ILE A 233 -17.57 9.81 7.55
CA ILE A 233 -17.77 8.40 7.86
C ILE A 233 -17.33 8.14 9.30
N PRO A 234 -18.14 7.40 10.11
CA PRO A 234 -17.73 7.03 11.47
C PRO A 234 -16.37 6.33 11.49
N ASN A 235 -15.52 6.69 12.46
CA ASN A 235 -14.15 6.19 12.59
C ASN A 235 -14.09 4.64 12.55
N GLU A 236 -15.06 3.96 13.14
CA GLU A 236 -15.18 2.49 13.15
C GLU A 236 -15.24 1.90 11.73
N LYS A 237 -16.02 2.51 10.83
CA LYS A 237 -16.16 2.06 9.44
C LYS A 237 -14.87 2.33 8.65
N VAL A 238 -14.24 3.49 8.87
CA VAL A 238 -12.94 3.82 8.25
C VAL A 238 -11.86 2.85 8.71
N GLN A 239 -11.82 2.50 9.99
CA GLN A 239 -10.90 1.51 10.53
C GLN A 239 -11.18 0.11 9.97
N GLN A 240 -12.46 -0.26 9.80
CA GLN A 240 -12.86 -1.53 9.21
C GLN A 240 -12.31 -1.69 7.78
N MET A 241 -12.25 -0.61 7.00
CA MET A 241 -11.69 -0.61 5.64
C MET A 241 -10.22 -1.08 5.59
N PHE A 242 -9.44 -0.83 6.65
CA PHE A 242 -8.02 -1.22 6.73
C PHE A 242 -7.75 -2.41 7.65
N ARG A 243 -8.78 -2.98 8.28
CA ARG A 243 -8.65 -4.03 9.31
C ARG A 243 -7.88 -5.24 8.80
N ASP A 244 -8.24 -5.74 7.63
CA ASP A 244 -7.62 -6.94 7.06
C ASP A 244 -6.13 -6.73 6.79
N SER A 245 -5.75 -5.57 6.23
CA SER A 245 -4.35 -5.23 6.00
C SER A 245 -3.57 -5.14 7.31
N MET A 246 -4.16 -4.58 8.37
CA MET A 246 -3.51 -4.51 9.69
C MET A 246 -3.35 -5.89 10.31
N VAL A 247 -4.36 -6.74 10.24
CA VAL A 247 -4.30 -8.14 10.73
C VAL A 247 -3.18 -8.90 10.02
N LYS A 248 -3.10 -8.78 8.68
CA LYS A 248 -2.00 -9.38 7.90
C LYS A 248 -0.63 -8.85 8.32
N LEU A 249 -0.47 -7.56 8.59
CA LEU A 249 0.82 -7.02 9.05
C LEU A 249 1.25 -7.63 10.39
N PHE A 250 0.34 -7.78 11.36
CA PHE A 250 0.69 -8.40 12.64
C PHE A 250 1.04 -9.90 12.49
N HIS A 251 0.30 -10.65 11.67
CA HIS A 251 0.48 -12.10 11.56
C HIS A 251 1.49 -12.55 10.51
N GLU A 252 1.54 -11.91 9.36
CA GLU A 252 2.41 -12.28 8.22
C GLU A 252 3.73 -11.48 8.20
N VAL A 253 3.85 -10.41 9.01
CA VAL A 253 5.08 -9.61 9.09
C VAL A 253 5.65 -9.63 10.51
N ALA A 254 4.92 -9.12 11.51
CA ALA A 254 5.46 -8.97 12.87
C ALA A 254 5.82 -10.32 13.53
N LYS A 255 4.94 -11.32 13.43
CA LYS A 255 5.21 -12.66 13.98
C LYS A 255 6.44 -13.33 13.32
N PRO A 256 6.56 -13.40 11.97
CA PRO A 256 7.79 -13.90 11.34
C PRO A 256 9.05 -13.13 11.72
N LEU A 257 8.98 -11.80 11.85
CA LEU A 257 10.12 -10.99 12.31
C LEU A 257 10.55 -11.39 13.73
N PHE A 258 9.60 -11.66 14.63
CA PHE A 258 9.90 -12.12 15.99
C PHE A 258 10.59 -13.48 15.99
N GLU A 259 10.14 -14.42 15.15
CA GLU A 259 10.71 -15.75 15.03
C GLU A 259 12.10 -15.73 14.37
N LEU A 260 12.29 -14.89 13.36
CA LEU A 260 13.53 -14.81 12.60
C LEU A 260 14.61 -14.00 13.31
N ARG A 261 14.23 -12.99 14.09
CA ARG A 261 15.14 -12.03 14.73
C ARG A 261 16.19 -11.52 13.74
N PRO A 262 15.77 -10.78 12.70
CA PRO A 262 16.71 -10.27 11.71
C PRO A 262 17.73 -9.34 12.36
N SER A 263 18.98 -9.42 11.91
CA SER A 263 19.99 -8.43 12.26
C SER A 263 19.69 -7.08 11.61
N SER A 264 20.34 -6.02 12.08
CA SER A 264 20.21 -4.69 11.45
C SER A 264 20.64 -4.71 9.98
N VAL A 265 21.67 -5.49 9.66
CA VAL A 265 22.16 -5.71 8.29
C VAL A 265 21.12 -6.44 7.45
N GLU A 266 20.49 -7.49 7.98
CA GLU A 266 19.41 -8.20 7.28
C GLU A 266 18.17 -7.32 7.06
N MET A 267 17.84 -6.46 8.02
CA MET A 267 16.77 -5.46 7.85
C MET A 267 17.10 -4.44 6.77
N ALA A 268 18.33 -3.92 6.74
CA ALA A 268 18.79 -3.03 5.69
C ALA A 268 18.71 -3.70 4.31
N TYR A 269 19.17 -4.94 4.20
CA TYR A 269 19.01 -5.75 2.98
C TYR A 269 17.56 -5.87 2.54
N MET A 270 16.67 -6.29 3.44
CA MET A 270 15.24 -6.46 3.14
C MET A 270 14.56 -5.16 2.74
N LEU A 271 14.88 -4.04 3.40
CA LEU A 271 14.34 -2.72 3.09
C LEU A 271 14.80 -2.24 1.71
N THR A 272 16.09 -2.36 1.39
CA THR A 272 16.65 -1.98 0.08
C THR A 272 16.05 -2.84 -1.04
N GLN A 273 16.07 -4.16 -0.89
CA GLN A 273 15.50 -5.11 -1.86
C GLN A 273 14.02 -4.80 -2.14
N MET A 274 13.24 -4.60 -1.08
CA MET A 274 11.83 -4.27 -1.19
C MET A 274 11.59 -2.94 -1.94
N SER A 275 12.41 -1.94 -1.66
CA SER A 275 12.27 -0.59 -2.23
C SER A 275 12.49 -0.61 -3.74
N TRP A 276 13.58 -1.21 -4.21
CA TRP A 276 13.88 -1.33 -5.63
C TRP A 276 12.87 -2.20 -6.39
N GLN A 277 12.41 -3.30 -5.79
CA GLN A 277 11.40 -4.14 -6.43
C GLN A 277 10.04 -3.45 -6.58
N VAL A 278 9.64 -2.61 -5.62
CA VAL A 278 8.38 -1.86 -5.71
C VAL A 278 8.49 -0.69 -6.68
N ALA A 279 9.56 0.09 -6.59
CA ALA A 279 9.80 1.21 -7.51
C ALA A 279 9.98 0.72 -8.96
N GLY A 280 10.76 -0.34 -9.18
CA GLY A 280 10.97 -0.93 -10.51
C GLY A 280 9.65 -1.40 -11.15
N LYS A 281 8.77 -2.04 -10.38
CA LYS A 281 7.45 -2.46 -10.88
C LYS A 281 6.57 -1.27 -11.32
N GLN A 282 6.69 -0.12 -10.66
CA GLN A 282 5.86 1.05 -10.94
C GLN A 282 6.44 1.95 -12.03
N MET A 283 7.75 2.20 -11.99
CA MET A 283 8.42 3.19 -12.85
C MET A 283 8.97 2.60 -14.14
N GLN A 284 9.30 1.29 -14.15
CA GLN A 284 9.87 0.58 -15.30
C GLN A 284 11.19 1.20 -15.80
N GLY A 285 11.70 0.71 -16.94
CA GLY A 285 12.88 1.25 -17.62
C GLY A 285 14.14 1.26 -16.75
N LYS A 286 14.86 2.39 -16.75
CA LYS A 286 16.14 2.58 -16.04
C LYS A 286 16.08 2.20 -14.55
N VAL A 287 14.94 2.39 -13.88
CA VAL A 287 14.78 2.02 -12.47
C VAL A 287 14.84 0.51 -12.26
N VAL A 288 14.33 -0.27 -13.21
CA VAL A 288 14.40 -1.74 -13.17
C VAL A 288 15.84 -2.20 -13.39
N GLU A 289 16.53 -1.65 -14.39
CA GLU A 289 17.92 -1.99 -14.70
C GLU A 289 18.86 -1.71 -13.52
N ILE A 290 18.74 -0.53 -12.90
CA ILE A 290 19.50 -0.19 -11.69
C ILE A 290 19.08 -1.10 -10.54
N GLY A 291 17.78 -1.34 -10.36
CA GLY A 291 17.24 -2.16 -9.30
C GLY A 291 17.75 -3.61 -9.33
N GLU A 292 17.82 -4.23 -10.51
CA GLU A 292 18.37 -5.58 -10.68
C GLU A 292 19.84 -5.65 -10.28
N ARG A 293 20.65 -4.70 -10.75
CA ARG A 293 22.07 -4.60 -10.35
C ARG A 293 22.24 -4.40 -8.85
N VAL A 294 21.42 -3.53 -8.23
CA VAL A 294 21.44 -3.33 -6.77
C VAL A 294 21.08 -4.62 -6.04
N CYS A 295 20.07 -5.36 -6.50
CA CYS A 295 19.67 -6.62 -5.89
C CYS A 295 20.80 -7.65 -5.91
N ASP A 296 21.52 -7.76 -7.03
CA ASP A 296 22.65 -8.67 -7.18
C ASP A 296 23.84 -8.27 -6.28
N GLU A 297 24.19 -6.98 -6.27
CA GLU A 297 25.25 -6.46 -5.40
C GLU A 297 24.92 -6.66 -3.92
N MET A 298 23.69 -6.34 -3.51
CA MET A 298 23.21 -6.50 -2.14
C MET A 298 23.24 -7.98 -1.71
N ALA A 299 22.90 -8.91 -2.62
CA ALA A 299 22.99 -10.34 -2.35
C ALA A 299 24.44 -10.80 -2.13
N ASN A 300 25.39 -10.30 -2.93
CA ASN A 300 26.81 -10.60 -2.77
C ASN A 300 27.39 -10.01 -1.46
N ASN A 301 26.98 -8.80 -1.10
CA ASN A 301 27.37 -8.17 0.17
C ASN A 301 26.81 -8.95 1.37
N LEU A 302 25.53 -9.38 1.31
CA LEU A 302 24.92 -10.18 2.37
C LEU A 302 25.57 -11.56 2.49
N HIS A 303 25.90 -12.20 1.37
CA HIS A 303 26.66 -13.45 1.36
C HIS A 303 28.01 -13.28 2.08
N SER A 304 28.75 -12.22 1.74
CA SER A 304 30.04 -11.90 2.36
C SER A 304 29.90 -11.67 3.87
N TYR A 305 28.86 -10.94 4.30
CA TYR A 305 28.54 -10.72 5.70
C TYR A 305 28.26 -12.04 6.44
N TYR A 306 27.44 -12.93 5.87
CA TYR A 306 27.13 -14.21 6.50
C TYR A 306 28.34 -15.12 6.66
N LEU A 307 29.24 -15.14 5.68
CA LEU A 307 30.45 -15.97 5.74
C LEU A 307 31.50 -15.42 6.70
N LYS A 308 31.69 -14.09 6.72
CA LYS A 308 32.80 -13.45 7.45
C LYS A 308 32.44 -13.02 8.86
N GLU A 309 31.25 -12.47 9.07
CA GLU A 309 30.87 -11.87 10.35
C GLU A 309 29.99 -12.79 11.18
N GLU A 310 28.96 -13.40 10.59
CA GLU A 310 28.09 -14.32 11.32
C GLU A 310 28.57 -15.78 11.28
N MET A 311 29.61 -16.09 10.50
CA MET A 311 30.21 -17.42 10.35
C MET A 311 29.16 -18.52 10.03
N ARG A 312 28.15 -18.19 9.23
CA ARG A 312 27.07 -19.12 8.86
C ARG A 312 27.42 -19.87 7.58
N SER A 313 27.58 -21.19 7.69
CA SER A 313 27.82 -22.05 6.53
C SER A 313 26.54 -22.39 5.73
N ASN A 314 25.37 -22.40 6.38
CA ASN A 314 24.09 -22.68 5.72
C ASN A 314 23.01 -21.65 6.11
N TYR A 315 22.90 -20.59 5.31
CA TYR A 315 21.93 -19.50 5.51
C TYR A 315 20.81 -19.47 4.44
N ALA A 316 20.81 -20.39 3.47
CA ALA A 316 19.84 -20.38 2.36
C ALA A 316 18.38 -20.42 2.84
N GLY A 317 18.06 -21.32 3.78
CA GLY A 317 16.72 -21.41 4.37
C GLY A 317 16.33 -20.14 5.13
N ARG A 318 17.29 -19.45 5.75
CA ARG A 318 17.05 -18.16 6.41
C ARG A 318 16.73 -17.07 5.39
N LEU A 319 17.50 -16.99 4.30
CA LEU A 319 17.27 -16.01 3.23
C LEU A 319 15.88 -16.19 2.62
N VAL A 320 15.45 -17.42 2.35
CA VAL A 320 14.09 -17.72 1.84
C VAL A 320 13.02 -17.20 2.81
N ARG A 321 13.19 -17.42 4.13
CA ARG A 321 12.24 -16.91 5.13
C ARG A 321 12.24 -15.39 5.23
N LEU A 322 13.40 -14.72 5.17
CA LEU A 322 13.50 -13.27 5.13
C LEU A 322 12.78 -12.70 3.89
N MET A 323 12.99 -13.29 2.71
CA MET A 323 12.31 -12.88 1.49
C MET A 323 10.81 -13.16 1.52
N SER A 324 10.36 -14.20 2.22
CA SER A 324 8.93 -14.42 2.47
C SER A 324 8.29 -13.25 3.21
N VAL A 325 8.98 -12.66 4.19
CA VAL A 325 8.50 -11.48 4.92
C VAL A 325 8.43 -10.27 3.98
N VAL A 326 9.49 -10.03 3.19
CA VAL A 326 9.50 -8.95 2.18
C VAL A 326 8.33 -9.08 1.22
N ASN A 327 8.06 -10.28 0.71
CA ASN A 327 6.96 -10.53 -0.20
C ASN A 327 5.58 -10.31 0.45
N ALA A 328 5.41 -10.69 1.73
CA ALA A 328 4.19 -10.40 2.48
C ALA A 328 3.96 -8.89 2.61
N VAL A 329 4.98 -8.12 2.98
CA VAL A 329 4.89 -6.66 3.08
C VAL A 329 4.51 -6.04 1.73
N LYS A 330 5.19 -6.42 0.64
CA LYS A 330 4.88 -5.94 -0.72
C LYS A 330 3.44 -6.24 -1.12
N LYS A 331 2.97 -7.47 -0.86
CA LYS A 331 1.60 -7.87 -1.18
C LYS A 331 0.58 -7.02 -0.42
N ILE A 332 0.77 -6.86 0.89
CA ILE A 332 -0.12 -6.05 1.72
C ILE A 332 -0.11 -4.58 1.27
N HIS A 333 1.05 -4.02 0.94
CA HIS A 333 1.16 -2.66 0.41
C HIS A 333 0.38 -2.49 -0.91
N MET A 334 0.51 -3.43 -1.84
CA MET A 334 -0.24 -3.38 -3.11
C MET A 334 -1.75 -3.52 -2.91
N GLU A 335 -2.20 -4.33 -1.96
CA GLU A 335 -3.62 -4.43 -1.58
C GLU A 335 -4.13 -3.11 -0.99
N ARG A 336 -3.37 -2.50 -0.08
CA ARG A 336 -3.73 -1.23 0.56
C ARG A 336 -3.81 -0.08 -0.43
N ARG A 337 -2.89 -0.02 -1.40
CA ARG A 337 -2.95 0.97 -2.47
C ARG A 337 -4.26 0.90 -3.25
N LYS A 338 -4.74 -0.31 -3.58
CA LYS A 338 -6.07 -0.48 -4.21
C LYS A 338 -7.19 0.01 -3.30
N THR A 339 -7.11 -0.25 -2.00
CA THR A 339 -8.08 0.28 -1.04
C THR A 339 -8.07 1.81 -1.00
N MET A 340 -6.89 2.45 -1.04
CA MET A 340 -6.77 3.91 -1.11
C MET A 340 -7.31 4.48 -2.42
N GLU A 341 -7.05 3.81 -3.55
CA GLU A 341 -7.61 4.17 -4.86
C GLU A 341 -9.15 4.12 -4.83
N LEU A 342 -9.74 3.07 -4.24
CA LEU A 342 -11.19 2.98 -4.03
C LEU A 342 -11.68 4.08 -3.09
N ALA A 343 -10.99 4.33 -1.97
CA ALA A 343 -11.35 5.39 -1.03
C ALA A 343 -11.36 6.78 -1.71
N ARG A 344 -10.46 7.01 -2.67
CA ARG A 344 -10.43 8.22 -3.48
C ARG A 344 -11.60 8.30 -4.46
N ILE A 345 -11.89 7.21 -5.19
CA ILE A 345 -13.02 7.13 -6.14
C ILE A 345 -14.37 7.37 -5.44
N PHE A 346 -14.54 6.83 -4.23
CA PHE A 346 -15.75 6.99 -3.43
C PHE A 346 -15.74 8.22 -2.51
N GLU A 347 -14.73 9.09 -2.63
CA GLU A 347 -14.58 10.30 -1.82
C GLU A 347 -14.73 10.05 -0.32
N VAL A 348 -14.19 8.91 0.16
CA VAL A 348 -14.19 8.51 1.58
C VAL A 348 -13.52 9.58 2.43
N PHE A 349 -12.43 10.15 1.93
CA PHE A 349 -11.74 11.27 2.57
C PHE A 349 -12.01 12.57 1.82
N LYS A 350 -12.44 13.59 2.55
CA LYS A 350 -12.72 14.97 2.11
C LYS A 350 -11.49 15.86 2.24
N VAL A 351 -10.32 15.28 1.96
CA VAL A 351 -9.02 15.97 2.00
C VAL A 351 -8.34 15.81 0.64
N GLU A 352 -7.79 16.91 0.14
CA GLU A 352 -6.90 16.89 -1.02
C GLU A 352 -5.50 17.29 -0.56
N PHE A 353 -4.49 16.59 -1.08
CA PHE A 353 -3.09 16.93 -0.80
C PHE A 353 -2.54 17.76 -1.95
N SER A 354 -1.72 18.77 -1.63
CA SER A 354 -1.06 19.58 -2.66
C SER A 354 -0.12 18.77 -3.56
N GLU A 355 0.41 17.65 -3.07
CA GLU A 355 1.12 16.64 -3.88
C GLU A 355 0.26 15.37 -4.02
N PRO A 356 -0.24 15.08 -5.23
CA PRO A 356 -1.03 13.88 -5.48
C PRO A 356 -0.24 12.59 -5.22
N ASP A 357 -0.96 11.59 -4.73
CA ASP A 357 -0.54 10.20 -4.58
C ASP A 357 0.55 9.96 -3.54
N ILE A 358 0.98 11.00 -2.82
CA ILE A 358 2.03 10.90 -1.79
C ILE A 358 1.64 9.95 -0.65
N PHE A 359 0.34 9.79 -0.38
CA PHE A 359 -0.21 8.91 0.66
C PHE A 359 -0.99 7.70 0.08
N ASP A 360 -0.94 7.46 -1.23
CA ASP A 360 -1.62 6.35 -1.88
C ASP A 360 -0.84 5.03 -1.63
N CYS A 361 -0.99 4.43 -0.43
CA CYS A 361 -0.13 3.32 0.04
C CYS A 361 -0.75 2.21 0.91
#